data_AF-A0A352FPP7-F1
#
_entry.id   AF-A0A352FPP7-F1
#
_cell.length_a   1.000
_cell.length_b   1.000
_cell.length_c   1.000
_cell.angle_alpha   90.00
_cell.angle_beta   90.00
_cell.angle_gamma   90.00
#
_symmetry.space_group_name_H-M   'P 1'
#
loop_
_entity.id
_entity.type
_entity.pdbx_description
1 polymer ?
#
loop_
_entity_poly.entity_id
_entity_poly.type
_entity_poly.pdbx_seq_one_letter_code
_entity_poly.pdbx_strand_id
1 'polypeptide(L)'
;MIALLALIVPVIQASPAVGRSIQDPKQAAKPVDKPAEKQSEKPADNPSESKQKPPFELRVTVDQIIGISLRAENAKLTDIAADLSKRLKAPVALSPVMQKQRATIDFADVVLEPAMQLLAPVVYIDYEIDSAPGAHPRPVGIYLSAHNEPAPAINANVRSTSQAFVISGNTESEDSSEEDDIQISYRNGKLTLKAKDQPLLDVLSSISDETGVRLEAKDVTTETVSVNIKDLPLDEAILKVSPHLRLYLRADLYRNQRTPLLIVLVQPEKKT
;
A
#
# COMPACT_ATOMS: atom_id res chain seq x y z
N MET A 1 -3.76 -53.84 -8.44
CA MET A 1 -3.05 -54.01 -9.73
C MET A 1 -3.48 -52.88 -10.65
N ILE A 2 -2.90 -51.67 -10.48
CA ILE A 2 -3.18 -50.50 -11.32
C ILE A 2 -1.86 -49.75 -11.50
N ALA A 3 -1.61 -49.33 -12.75
CA ALA A 3 -0.32 -49.14 -13.39
C ALA A 3 0.41 -47.84 -13.00
N LEU A 4 1.73 -47.97 -12.86
CA LEU A 4 2.71 -46.91 -12.66
C LEU A 4 3.06 -46.31 -14.04
N LEU A 5 2.67 -45.07 -14.32
CA LEU A 5 3.07 -44.35 -15.53
C LEU A 5 4.30 -43.48 -15.21
N ALA A 6 5.47 -43.90 -15.69
CA ALA A 6 6.70 -43.12 -15.61
C ALA A 6 6.79 -42.14 -16.79
N LEU A 7 6.81 -40.84 -16.50
CA LEU A 7 7.06 -39.78 -17.49
C LEU A 7 8.53 -39.39 -17.45
N ILE A 8 9.22 -39.68 -18.56
CA ILE A 8 10.61 -39.32 -18.85
C ILE A 8 10.63 -37.86 -19.28
N VAL A 9 11.34 -37.01 -18.53
CA VAL A 9 11.59 -35.61 -18.93
C VAL A 9 12.98 -35.51 -19.56
N PRO A 10 13.14 -34.93 -20.76
CA PRO A 10 14.44 -34.77 -21.39
C PRO A 10 15.26 -33.67 -20.72
N VAL A 11 16.53 -33.99 -20.47
CA VAL A 11 17.61 -33.09 -20.08
C VAL A 11 17.91 -32.13 -21.23
N ILE A 12 17.77 -30.82 -21.02
CA ILE A 12 18.23 -29.80 -21.97
C ILE A 12 19.63 -29.33 -21.56
N GLN A 13 20.56 -29.53 -22.49
CA GLN A 13 21.97 -29.16 -22.45
C GLN A 13 22.19 -27.66 -22.33
N ALA A 14 23.13 -27.29 -21.44
CA ALA A 14 23.75 -25.98 -21.35
C ALA A 14 24.72 -25.71 -22.52
N SER A 15 24.91 -24.44 -22.87
CA SER A 15 25.95 -23.95 -23.79
C SER A 15 26.24 -22.46 -23.53
N PRO A 16 27.42 -21.95 -23.94
CA PRO A 16 28.38 -21.39 -22.99
C PRO A 16 28.63 -19.88 -23.08
N ALA A 17 29.43 -19.42 -22.12
CA ALA A 17 29.95 -18.09 -21.90
C ALA A 17 30.63 -17.43 -23.12
N VAL A 18 30.33 -16.15 -23.30
CA VAL A 18 31.11 -15.14 -24.04
C VAL A 18 31.11 -13.91 -23.12
N GLY A 19 32.20 -13.26 -22.71
CA GLY A 19 33.56 -13.25 -23.21
C GLY A 19 33.90 -11.85 -23.75
N ARG A 20 34.55 -11.02 -22.91
CA ARG A 20 35.25 -9.75 -23.23
C ARG A 20 34.33 -8.55 -23.51
N SER A 21 34.70 -7.29 -23.28
CA SER A 21 36.04 -6.71 -23.15
C SER A 21 35.99 -5.39 -22.36
N ILE A 22 37.09 -5.15 -21.65
CA ILE A 22 37.51 -3.91 -21.00
C ILE A 22 37.74 -2.83 -22.07
N GLN A 23 37.30 -1.60 -21.80
CA GLN A 23 37.97 -0.37 -22.27
C GLN A 23 37.49 0.85 -21.49
N ASP A 24 38.29 1.25 -20.50
CA ASP A 24 38.46 2.66 -20.10
C ASP A 24 39.26 3.38 -21.19
N PRO A 25 39.00 4.69 -21.41
CA PRO A 25 40.01 5.64 -20.93
C PRO A 25 39.46 6.99 -20.42
N LYS A 26 40.02 7.42 -19.28
CA LYS A 26 40.68 8.73 -19.05
C LYS A 26 40.26 9.91 -19.97
N GLN A 27 39.72 10.97 -19.36
CA GLN A 27 40.12 12.37 -19.61
C GLN A 27 39.60 13.24 -18.45
N ALA A 28 40.47 13.66 -17.53
CA ALA A 28 41.29 14.89 -17.58
C ALA A 28 40.49 16.14 -17.19
N ALA A 29 40.69 16.54 -15.93
CA ALA A 29 40.32 17.83 -15.37
C ALA A 29 41.08 18.99 -16.05
N LYS A 30 40.49 20.20 -16.03
CA LYS A 30 41.17 21.40 -15.51
C LYS A 30 40.18 22.55 -15.21
N PRO A 31 40.52 23.41 -14.24
CA PRO A 31 39.69 24.50 -13.71
C PRO A 31 40.03 25.84 -14.36
N VAL A 32 39.09 26.80 -14.35
CA VAL A 32 39.41 28.23 -14.50
C VAL A 32 38.44 29.04 -13.62
N ASP A 33 39.01 29.58 -12.54
CA ASP A 33 38.50 30.73 -11.79
C ASP A 33 38.59 32.01 -12.64
N LYS A 34 37.57 32.87 -12.57
CA LYS A 34 37.78 34.32 -12.64
C LYS A 34 36.70 35.09 -11.86
N PRO A 35 37.04 36.18 -11.16
CA PRO A 35 36.20 36.80 -10.15
C PRO A 35 35.43 38.04 -10.63
N ALA A 36 34.28 38.23 -9.99
CA ALA A 36 33.63 39.47 -9.55
C ALA A 36 33.47 40.65 -10.52
N GLU A 37 32.21 40.97 -10.83
CA GLU A 37 31.77 42.35 -10.99
C GLU A 37 30.39 42.53 -10.34
N LYS A 38 30.36 43.31 -9.26
CA LYS A 38 29.14 43.74 -8.56
C LYS A 38 28.53 44.90 -9.34
N GLN A 39 27.40 44.67 -9.99
CA GLN A 39 26.47 45.74 -10.35
C GLN A 39 25.26 45.68 -9.41
N SER A 40 25.18 46.72 -8.60
CA SER A 40 24.03 47.06 -7.78
C SER A 40 22.94 47.62 -8.68
N GLU A 41 21.96 46.80 -9.04
CA GLU A 41 20.69 47.28 -9.59
C GLU A 41 19.53 46.84 -8.68
N LYS A 42 18.73 47.84 -8.35
CA LYS A 42 17.50 47.83 -7.56
C LYS A 42 16.45 46.98 -8.28
N PRO A 43 15.64 46.18 -7.56
CA PRO A 43 14.28 46.00 -8.04
C PRO A 43 13.26 46.17 -6.91
N ALA A 44 12.47 47.24 -7.02
CA ALA A 44 11.08 47.20 -6.63
C ALA A 44 10.32 46.63 -7.85
N ASP A 45 9.93 45.37 -7.78
CA ASP A 45 8.89 44.83 -8.64
C ASP A 45 8.32 43.59 -7.96
N ASN A 46 7.03 43.65 -7.64
CA ASN A 46 6.26 42.50 -7.17
C ASN A 46 6.29 41.45 -8.27
N PRO A 47 6.85 40.25 -8.05
CA PRO A 47 6.72 39.16 -9.00
C PRO A 47 5.25 38.72 -8.97
N SER A 48 4.46 39.23 -9.92
CA SER A 48 3.27 38.51 -10.36
C SER A 48 3.77 37.19 -10.93
N GLU A 49 3.72 36.14 -10.11
CA GLU A 49 3.82 34.75 -10.52
C GLU A 49 2.82 34.51 -11.65
N SER A 50 3.29 34.68 -12.89
CA SER A 50 2.57 34.17 -14.04
C SER A 50 2.49 32.66 -13.84
N LYS A 51 1.31 32.18 -13.40
CA LYS A 51 0.99 30.76 -13.30
C LYS A 51 1.03 30.20 -14.72
N GLN A 52 2.22 29.81 -15.17
CA GLN A 52 2.39 29.08 -16.41
C GLN A 52 1.51 27.83 -16.31
N LYS A 53 0.60 27.69 -17.27
CA LYS A 53 -0.29 26.53 -17.34
C LYS A 53 0.60 25.28 -17.39
N PRO A 54 0.38 24.28 -16.51
CA PRO A 54 1.22 23.08 -16.49
C PRO A 54 1.14 22.36 -17.85
N PRO A 55 2.19 21.63 -18.26
CA PRO A 55 2.24 20.87 -19.52
C PRO A 55 1.37 19.61 -19.49
N PHE A 56 0.36 19.56 -18.61
CA PHE A 56 -0.57 18.46 -18.47
C PHE A 56 -1.93 18.94 -17.95
N GLU A 57 -2.95 18.15 -18.24
CA GLU A 57 -4.31 18.30 -17.71
C GLU A 57 -4.67 17.02 -16.97
N LEU A 58 -4.96 17.14 -15.67
CA LEU A 58 -5.33 16.03 -14.79
C LEU A 58 -6.73 16.27 -14.24
N ARG A 59 -7.60 15.27 -14.37
CA ARG A 59 -8.93 15.23 -13.75
C ARG A 59 -9.06 13.97 -12.92
N VAL A 60 -9.61 14.12 -11.72
CA VAL A 60 -9.91 13.02 -10.80
C VAL A 60 -11.38 13.15 -10.42
N THR A 61 -12.13 12.06 -10.60
CA THR A 61 -13.52 11.93 -10.17
C THR A 61 -13.54 10.99 -8.96
N VAL A 62 -14.08 11.47 -7.83
CA VAL A 62 -14.12 10.71 -6.57
C VAL A 62 -15.59 10.40 -6.28
N ASP A 63 -16.13 9.44 -7.03
CA ASP A 63 -17.45 8.86 -6.78
C ASP A 63 -17.26 7.48 -6.09
N GLN A 64 -18.14 6.50 -6.32
CA GLN A 64 -17.97 5.13 -5.82
C GLN A 64 -16.71 4.45 -6.37
N ILE A 65 -16.29 4.84 -7.58
CA ILE A 65 -15.08 4.36 -8.25
C ILE A 65 -14.24 5.59 -8.59
N ILE A 66 -12.97 5.58 -8.20
CA ILE A 66 -12.06 6.69 -8.47
C ILE A 66 -11.62 6.64 -9.94
N GLY A 67 -12.10 7.60 -10.73
CA GLY A 67 -11.75 7.76 -12.14
C GLY A 67 -10.67 8.82 -12.35
N ILE A 68 -9.72 8.56 -13.24
CA ILE A 68 -8.58 9.43 -13.55
C ILE A 68 -8.52 9.66 -15.06
N SER A 69 -8.40 10.93 -15.44
CA SER A 69 -8.05 11.33 -16.80
C SER A 69 -6.76 12.14 -16.76
N LEU A 70 -5.82 11.81 -17.63
CA LEU A 70 -4.54 12.51 -17.73
C LEU A 70 -4.19 12.68 -19.21
N ARG A 71 -3.99 13.94 -19.60
CA ARG A 71 -3.31 14.30 -20.84
C ARG A 71 -2.03 15.03 -20.49
N ALA A 72 -0.89 14.44 -20.81
CA ALA A 72 0.42 15.00 -20.54
C ALA A 72 1.30 14.91 -21.78
N GLU A 73 2.03 15.98 -22.08
CA GLU A 73 3.01 16.00 -23.15
C GLU A 73 4.36 16.40 -22.58
N ASN A 74 5.27 15.42 -22.48
CA ASN A 74 6.62 15.62 -21.93
C ASN A 74 6.61 16.29 -20.54
N ALA A 75 5.60 15.98 -19.72
CA ALA A 75 5.45 16.55 -18.39
C ALA A 75 6.33 15.82 -17.38
N LYS A 76 6.85 16.52 -16.36
CA LYS A 76 7.63 15.87 -15.30
C LYS A 76 6.70 15.03 -14.42
N LEU A 77 7.10 13.80 -14.14
CA LEU A 77 6.27 12.91 -13.32
C LEU A 77 6.10 13.43 -11.88
N THR A 78 7.07 14.18 -11.36
CA THR A 78 6.98 14.87 -10.06
C THR A 78 5.79 15.82 -9.98
N ASP A 79 5.52 16.54 -11.06
CA ASP A 79 4.48 17.57 -11.09
C ASP A 79 3.10 16.89 -11.20
N ILE A 80 3.01 15.82 -11.99
CA ILE A 80 1.81 14.97 -12.10
C ILE A 80 1.50 14.33 -10.74
N ALA A 81 2.49 13.72 -10.08
CA ALA A 81 2.32 13.08 -8.78
C ALA A 81 1.88 14.08 -7.70
N ALA A 82 2.45 15.30 -7.71
CA ALA A 82 2.07 16.36 -6.79
C ALA A 82 0.62 16.82 -7.00
N ASP A 83 0.16 16.99 -8.25
CA ASP A 83 -1.23 17.37 -8.53
C ASP A 83 -2.21 16.23 -8.20
N LEU A 84 -1.83 14.99 -8.53
CA LEU A 84 -2.60 13.79 -8.19
C LEU A 84 -2.77 13.63 -6.67
N SER A 85 -1.70 13.83 -5.91
CA SER A 85 -1.70 13.79 -4.44
C SER A 85 -2.68 14.80 -3.84
N LYS A 86 -2.70 16.04 -4.35
CA LYS A 86 -3.64 17.09 -3.92
C LYS A 86 -5.09 16.72 -4.21
N ARG A 87 -5.37 16.16 -5.39
CA ARG A 87 -6.74 15.80 -5.82
C ARG A 87 -7.27 14.57 -5.08
N LEU A 88 -6.44 13.56 -4.89
CA LEU A 88 -6.80 12.34 -4.16
C LEU A 88 -6.82 12.54 -2.63
N LYS A 89 -6.20 13.62 -2.13
CA LYS A 89 -5.95 13.83 -0.70
C LYS A 89 -5.18 12.67 -0.07
N ALA A 90 -4.28 12.06 -0.84
CA ALA A 90 -3.44 10.94 -0.45
C ALA A 90 -2.02 11.15 -0.98
N PRO A 91 -0.97 10.93 -0.18
CA PRO A 91 0.41 11.08 -0.64
C PRO A 91 0.73 10.15 -1.81
N VAL A 92 1.23 10.74 -2.90
CA VAL A 92 1.79 10.03 -4.05
C VAL A 92 3.30 10.17 -4.01
N ALA A 93 3.99 9.09 -3.67
CA ALA A 93 5.44 9.05 -3.58
C ALA A 93 6.05 8.46 -4.86
N LEU A 94 7.07 9.13 -5.37
CA LEU A 94 7.88 8.64 -6.48
C LEU A 94 9.21 8.12 -5.96
N SER A 95 9.66 6.99 -6.50
CA SER A 95 11.01 6.53 -6.27
C SER A 95 12.06 7.48 -6.86
N PRO A 96 13.32 7.45 -6.40
CA PRO A 96 14.38 8.33 -6.91
C PRO A 96 14.59 8.25 -8.43
N VAL A 97 14.37 7.07 -9.02
CA VAL A 97 14.46 6.88 -10.48
C VAL A 97 13.26 7.53 -11.16
N MET A 98 12.04 7.28 -10.65
CA MET A 98 10.80 7.82 -11.23
C MET A 98 10.71 9.35 -11.14
N GLN A 99 11.33 9.99 -10.13
CA GLN A 99 11.37 11.45 -10.00
C GLN A 99 12.04 12.17 -11.20
N LYS A 100 12.94 11.49 -11.92
CA LYS A 100 13.65 12.07 -13.07
C LYS A 100 12.90 11.86 -14.39
N GLN A 101 11.85 11.06 -14.39
CA GLN A 101 11.13 10.67 -15.59
C GLN A 101 10.18 11.78 -16.07
N ARG A 102 10.00 11.82 -17.40
CA ARG A 102 8.98 12.62 -18.06
C ARG A 102 7.99 11.70 -18.76
N ALA A 103 6.73 12.09 -18.77
CA ALA A 103 5.65 11.29 -19.31
C ALA A 103 4.97 12.00 -20.48
N THR A 104 4.69 11.24 -21.54
CA THR A 104 3.78 11.62 -22.63
C THR A 104 2.70 10.56 -22.70
N ILE A 105 1.53 10.87 -22.14
CA ILE A 105 0.45 9.90 -21.91
C ILE A 105 -0.88 10.63 -22.12
N ASP A 106 -1.84 9.97 -22.78
CA ASP A 106 -3.22 10.43 -22.90
C ASP A 106 -4.17 9.28 -22.59
N PHE A 107 -4.92 9.39 -21.50
CA PHE A 107 -6.02 8.51 -21.17
C PHE A 107 -7.15 9.30 -20.47
N ALA A 108 -8.38 8.81 -20.62
CA ALA A 108 -9.55 9.43 -20.03
C ALA A 108 -10.40 8.40 -19.30
N ASP A 109 -10.92 8.81 -18.14
CA ASP A 109 -11.86 8.05 -17.31
C ASP A 109 -11.41 6.62 -16.97
N VAL A 110 -10.12 6.46 -16.67
CA VAL A 110 -9.53 5.18 -16.28
C VAL A 110 -9.61 5.03 -14.77
N VAL A 111 -10.00 3.85 -14.28
CA VAL A 111 -10.02 3.54 -12.84
C VAL A 111 -8.62 3.71 -12.22
N LEU A 112 -8.56 4.11 -10.95
CA LEU A 112 -7.33 4.39 -10.20
C LEU A 112 -6.20 3.37 -10.46
N GLU A 113 -6.45 2.08 -10.25
CA GLU A 113 -5.40 1.04 -10.34
C GLU A 113 -4.79 0.93 -11.75
N PRO A 114 -5.56 0.71 -12.83
CA PRO A 114 -5.02 0.74 -14.19
C PRO A 114 -4.36 2.07 -14.55
N ALA A 115 -4.93 3.21 -14.12
CA ALA A 115 -4.35 4.52 -14.37
C ALA A 115 -2.95 4.66 -13.75
N MET A 116 -2.73 4.12 -12.54
CA MET A 116 -1.41 4.12 -11.91
C MET A 116 -0.44 3.18 -12.63
N GLN A 117 -0.90 2.01 -13.11
CA GLN A 117 -0.06 1.09 -13.89
C GLN A 117 0.39 1.69 -15.24
N LEU A 118 -0.35 2.65 -15.80
CA LEU A 118 0.09 3.42 -16.97
C LEU A 118 1.19 4.44 -16.64
N LEU A 119 1.26 4.91 -15.39
CA LEU A 119 2.25 5.91 -14.94
C LEU A 119 3.58 5.29 -14.52
N ALA A 120 3.55 4.06 -14.00
CA ALA A 120 4.74 3.39 -13.49
C ALA A 120 4.67 1.88 -13.66
N PRO A 121 5.82 1.22 -13.87
CA PRO A 121 5.86 -0.22 -14.04
C PRO A 121 5.50 -1.00 -12.77
N VAL A 122 5.87 -0.47 -11.60
CA VAL A 122 5.56 -1.07 -10.31
C VAL A 122 4.80 -0.06 -9.47
N VAL A 123 3.62 -0.47 -9.02
CA VAL A 123 2.71 0.38 -8.25
C VAL A 123 2.31 -0.34 -6.98
N TYR A 124 2.41 0.38 -5.87
CA TYR A 124 1.81 -0.02 -4.60
C TYR A 124 0.77 1.00 -4.17
N ILE A 125 -0.39 0.53 -3.74
CA ILE A 125 -1.45 1.39 -3.18
C ILE A 125 -1.79 0.91 -1.78
N ASP A 126 -1.62 1.80 -0.81
CA ASP A 126 -2.12 1.58 0.55
C ASP A 126 -3.56 2.04 0.59
N TYR A 127 -4.47 1.14 0.97
CA TYR A 127 -5.88 1.39 1.16
C TYR A 127 -6.24 1.34 2.63
N GLU A 128 -7.18 2.20 3.01
CA GLU A 128 -7.96 2.10 4.24
C GLU A 128 -9.34 1.57 3.87
N ILE A 129 -9.74 0.45 4.48
CA ILE A 129 -11.07 -0.11 4.38
C ILE A 129 -11.76 0.10 5.73
N ASP A 130 -12.84 0.87 5.72
CA ASP A 130 -13.72 1.01 6.86
C ASP A 130 -14.79 -0.09 6.82
N SER A 131 -15.02 -0.76 7.95
CA SER A 131 -16.00 -1.85 8.06
C SER A 131 -17.44 -1.34 8.17
N ALA A 132 -17.64 -0.02 8.23
CA ALA A 132 -18.97 0.57 8.19
C ALA A 132 -19.73 0.19 6.90
N PRO A 133 -21.04 -0.14 6.97
CA PRO A 133 -21.84 -0.48 5.80
C PRO A 133 -21.82 0.63 4.74
N GLY A 134 -21.50 0.25 3.49
CA GLY A 134 -21.44 1.17 2.36
C GLY A 134 -20.16 2.01 2.28
N ALA A 135 -19.20 1.81 3.18
CA ALA A 135 -17.88 2.42 3.03
C ALA A 135 -17.13 1.80 1.85
N HIS A 136 -16.40 2.64 1.12
CA HIS A 136 -15.56 2.23 0.00
C HIS A 136 -14.09 2.30 0.39
N PRO A 137 -13.23 1.41 -0.14
CA PRO A 137 -11.79 1.48 0.07
C PRO A 137 -11.23 2.83 -0.35
N ARG A 138 -10.54 3.51 0.57
CA ARG A 138 -9.96 4.83 0.34
C ARG A 138 -8.45 4.72 0.19
N PRO A 139 -7.83 5.21 -0.90
CA PRO A 139 -6.39 5.24 -0.99
C PRO A 139 -5.83 6.20 0.06
N VAL A 140 -4.90 5.73 0.87
CA VAL A 140 -4.16 6.53 1.86
C VAL A 140 -2.70 6.73 1.47
N GLY A 141 -2.23 6.02 0.44
CA GLY A 141 -0.88 6.15 -0.07
C GLY A 141 -0.72 5.51 -1.43
N ILE A 142 0.03 6.16 -2.32
CA ILE A 142 0.36 5.60 -3.64
C ILE A 142 1.87 5.71 -3.83
N TYR A 143 2.50 4.62 -4.27
CA TYR A 143 3.93 4.55 -4.50
C TYR A 143 4.18 4.10 -5.93
N LEU A 144 4.86 4.94 -6.71
CA LEU A 144 5.24 4.69 -8.09
C LEU A 144 6.75 4.42 -8.16
N SER A 145 7.10 3.19 -8.54
CA SER A 145 8.48 2.69 -8.51
C SER A 145 8.89 2.07 -9.85
N ALA A 146 10.20 1.98 -10.08
CA ALA A 146 10.78 1.22 -11.19
C ALA A 146 10.88 -0.28 -10.84
N HIS A 147 11.08 -1.15 -11.85
CA HIS A 147 11.10 -2.61 -11.71
C HIS A 147 12.11 -3.16 -10.68
N ASN A 148 13.23 -2.47 -10.45
CA ASN A 148 14.35 -2.98 -9.63
C ASN A 148 14.46 -2.29 -8.26
N GLU A 149 13.40 -1.59 -7.83
CA GLU A 149 13.40 -0.89 -6.56
C GLU A 149 12.66 -1.71 -5.48
N PRO A 150 13.11 -1.64 -4.22
CA PRO A 150 12.46 -2.36 -3.14
C PRO A 150 11.03 -1.84 -2.92
N ALA A 151 10.16 -2.73 -2.44
CA ALA A 151 8.83 -2.33 -2.01
C ALA A 151 8.92 -1.24 -0.91
N PRO A 152 7.94 -0.33 -0.83
CA PRO A 152 7.87 0.64 0.25
C PRO A 152 7.88 -0.05 1.62
N ALA A 153 8.38 0.63 2.64
CA ALA A 153 8.31 0.11 4.01
C ALA A 153 6.84 -0.13 4.41
N ILE A 154 6.59 -1.15 5.24
CA ILE A 154 5.24 -1.53 5.71
C ILE A 154 4.55 -0.36 6.43
N ASN A 155 5.33 0.50 7.11
CA ASN A 155 4.89 1.64 7.90
C ASN A 155 5.11 3.00 7.21
N ALA A 156 5.27 3.03 5.88
CA ALA A 156 5.64 4.27 5.17
C ALA A 156 4.57 5.38 5.29
N ASN A 157 3.28 5.05 5.14
CA ASN A 157 2.17 6.00 5.31
C ASN A 157 1.29 5.69 6.52
N VAL A 158 1.19 4.42 6.91
CA VAL A 158 0.44 4.00 8.10
C VAL A 158 1.33 4.19 9.33
N ARG A 159 1.29 5.39 9.92
CA ARG A 159 1.95 5.68 11.20
C ARG A 159 1.06 5.17 12.33
N SER A 160 1.41 4.03 12.90
CA SER A 160 0.81 3.59 14.16
C SER A 160 1.22 4.57 15.26
N THR A 161 0.23 5.15 15.93
CA THR A 161 0.47 6.11 17.01
C THR A 161 0.54 5.44 18.37
N SER A 162 0.13 4.18 18.49
CA SER A 162 0.12 3.45 19.75
C SER A 162 0.18 1.94 19.51
N GLN A 163 1.18 1.28 20.09
CA GLN A 163 1.17 -0.18 20.22
C GLN A 163 0.41 -0.53 21.50
N ALA A 164 -0.73 -1.20 21.37
CA ALA A 164 -1.44 -1.74 22.52
C ALA A 164 -0.67 -2.98 23.01
N PHE A 165 -0.10 -2.91 24.21
CA PHE A 165 0.48 -4.08 24.87
C PHE A 165 -0.64 -4.78 25.64
N VAL A 166 -1.15 -5.87 25.09
CA VAL A 166 -2.08 -6.75 25.81
C VAL A 166 -1.24 -7.66 26.71
N ILE A 167 -1.32 -7.45 28.03
CA ILE A 167 -0.69 -8.34 29.00
C ILE A 167 -1.73 -9.38 29.37
N SER A 168 -1.73 -10.50 28.66
CA SER A 168 -2.56 -11.66 29.00
C SER A 168 -1.95 -12.34 30.22
N GLY A 169 -2.60 -12.17 31.38
CA GLY A 169 -2.24 -12.92 32.57
C GLY A 169 -2.58 -14.39 32.36
N ASN A 170 -1.56 -15.25 32.27
CA ASN A 170 -1.74 -16.69 32.20
C ASN A 170 -2.17 -17.22 33.58
N THR A 171 -3.45 -17.06 33.92
CA THR A 171 -4.02 -17.68 35.12
C THR A 171 -4.41 -19.10 34.77
N GLU A 172 -3.59 -20.05 35.22
CA GLU A 172 -3.91 -21.48 35.27
C GLU A 172 -5.30 -21.66 35.90
N SER A 173 -6.26 -22.16 35.13
CA SER A 173 -7.56 -22.62 35.61
C SER A 173 -7.87 -23.92 34.88
N GLU A 174 -7.87 -25.01 35.63
CA GLU A 174 -8.25 -26.34 35.16
C GLU A 174 -9.75 -26.36 34.85
N ASP A 175 -10.11 -27.08 33.79
CA ASP A 175 -11.46 -27.37 33.28
C ASP A 175 -12.19 -26.26 32.48
N SER A 176 -11.65 -25.87 31.32
CA SER A 176 -12.44 -25.22 30.26
C SER A 176 -13.07 -26.27 29.33
N SER A 177 -14.40 -26.30 29.29
CA SER A 177 -15.16 -27.06 28.30
C SER A 177 -14.83 -26.56 26.89
N GLU A 178 -14.45 -27.47 25.98
CA GLU A 178 -14.00 -27.22 24.59
C GLU A 178 -14.97 -26.38 23.69
N GLU A 179 -16.15 -26.01 24.19
CA GLU A 179 -17.17 -25.29 23.44
C GLU A 179 -16.99 -23.76 23.41
N ASP A 180 -16.19 -23.19 24.31
CA ASP A 180 -16.05 -21.74 24.47
C ASP A 180 -14.70 -21.16 23.99
N ASP A 181 -13.84 -21.95 23.35
CA ASP A 181 -12.53 -21.49 22.90
C ASP A 181 -12.57 -20.76 21.54
N ILE A 182 -11.74 -19.72 21.40
CA ILE A 182 -11.46 -19.07 20.12
C ILE A 182 -10.65 -20.03 19.25
N GLN A 183 -11.24 -20.53 18.17
CA GLN A 183 -10.55 -21.37 17.20
C GLN A 183 -10.18 -20.53 15.98
N ILE A 184 -8.89 -20.37 15.74
CA ILE A 184 -8.36 -19.57 14.64
C ILE A 184 -7.34 -20.36 13.82
N SER A 185 -7.37 -20.19 12.50
CA SER A 185 -6.30 -20.64 11.62
C SER A 185 -6.17 -19.72 10.41
N TYR A 186 -4.94 -19.38 10.04
CA TYR A 186 -4.64 -18.61 8.85
C TYR A 186 -3.74 -19.38 7.89
N ARG A 187 -4.28 -19.75 6.72
CA ARG A 187 -3.54 -20.52 5.71
C ARG A 187 -3.82 -19.99 4.32
N ASN A 188 -2.78 -19.86 3.51
CA ASN A 188 -2.89 -19.42 2.11
C ASN A 188 -3.63 -18.07 1.93
N GLY A 189 -3.46 -17.15 2.87
CA GLY A 189 -4.14 -15.85 2.82
C GLY A 189 -5.62 -15.87 3.27
N LYS A 190 -6.09 -16.99 3.81
CA LYS A 190 -7.48 -17.18 4.23
C LYS A 190 -7.60 -17.50 5.71
N LEU A 191 -8.57 -16.86 6.36
CA LEU A 191 -8.90 -16.97 7.76
C LEU A 191 -10.08 -17.92 7.98
N THR A 192 -9.91 -18.85 8.92
CA THR A 192 -11.01 -19.58 9.56
C THR A 192 -11.05 -19.15 11.02
N LEU A 193 -12.21 -18.71 11.49
CA LEU A 193 -12.41 -18.18 12.84
C LEU A 193 -13.75 -18.66 13.38
N LYS A 194 -13.74 -19.32 14.54
CA LYS A 194 -14.93 -19.64 15.31
C LYS A 194 -14.76 -19.05 16.70
N ALA A 195 -15.65 -18.14 17.06
CA ALA A 195 -15.72 -17.53 18.38
C ALA A 195 -17.20 -17.40 18.77
N LYS A 196 -17.52 -17.68 20.02
CA LYS A 196 -18.88 -17.55 20.56
C LYS A 196 -18.83 -16.73 21.84
N ASP A 197 -19.48 -15.59 21.81
CA ASP A 197 -19.63 -14.62 22.90
C ASP A 197 -18.29 -14.20 23.53
N GLN A 198 -17.26 -14.06 22.71
CA GLN A 198 -15.89 -13.74 23.13
C GLN A 198 -15.63 -12.23 23.09
N PRO A 199 -14.80 -11.66 23.99
CA PRO A 199 -14.42 -10.26 23.90
C PRO A 199 -13.77 -9.93 22.55
N LEU A 200 -14.22 -8.85 21.90
CA LEU A 200 -13.74 -8.46 20.57
C LEU A 200 -12.23 -8.25 20.56
N LEU A 201 -11.67 -7.64 21.61
CA LEU A 201 -10.23 -7.40 21.71
C LEU A 201 -9.42 -8.70 21.75
N ASP A 202 -9.93 -9.75 22.40
CA ASP A 202 -9.26 -11.05 22.49
C ASP A 202 -9.30 -11.77 21.13
N VAL A 203 -10.44 -11.68 20.43
CA VAL A 203 -10.58 -12.19 19.06
C VAL A 203 -9.63 -11.47 18.11
N LEU A 204 -9.54 -10.14 18.16
CA LEU A 204 -8.62 -9.37 17.32
C LEU A 204 -7.15 -9.63 17.66
N SER A 205 -6.81 -9.80 18.94
CA SER A 205 -5.46 -10.17 19.38
C SER A 205 -5.08 -11.54 18.83
N SER A 206 -5.98 -12.52 18.92
CA SER A 206 -5.78 -13.85 18.35
C SER A 206 -5.57 -13.79 16.82
N ILE A 207 -6.31 -12.94 16.11
CA ILE A 207 -6.11 -12.71 14.67
C ILE A 207 -4.75 -12.08 14.39
N SER A 208 -4.35 -11.07 15.17
CA SER A 208 -3.04 -10.42 15.04
C SER A 208 -1.90 -11.42 15.21
N ASP A 209 -1.98 -12.29 16.22
CA ASP A 209 -0.96 -13.30 16.51
C ASP A 209 -0.85 -14.35 15.42
N GLU A 210 -1.99 -14.87 14.92
CA GLU A 210 -2.02 -15.90 13.88
C GLU A 210 -1.64 -15.35 12.50
N THR A 211 -1.97 -14.08 12.20
CA THR A 211 -1.72 -13.47 10.88
C THR A 211 -0.42 -12.67 10.81
N GLY A 212 0.15 -12.29 11.95
CA GLY A 212 1.26 -11.34 12.06
C GLY A 212 0.90 -9.88 11.73
N VAL A 213 -0.39 -9.57 11.54
CA VAL A 213 -0.86 -8.23 11.23
C VAL A 213 -0.98 -7.43 12.52
N ARG A 214 -0.40 -6.24 12.54
CA ARG A 214 -0.42 -5.40 13.75
C ARG A 214 -1.86 -5.00 14.11
N LEU A 215 -2.15 -5.00 15.41
CA LEU A 215 -3.39 -4.48 15.98
C LEU A 215 -3.12 -3.16 16.73
N GLU A 216 -3.91 -2.13 16.43
CA GLU A 216 -3.97 -0.89 17.20
C GLU A 216 -5.38 -0.71 17.76
N ALA A 217 -5.53 -0.91 19.06
CA ALA A 217 -6.75 -0.59 19.78
C ALA A 217 -6.60 0.82 20.38
N LYS A 218 -7.36 1.78 19.86
CA LYS A 218 -7.36 3.15 20.40
C LYS A 218 -8.08 3.22 21.75
N ASP A 219 -9.01 2.30 21.98
CA ASP A 219 -9.83 2.26 23.18
C ASP A 219 -10.13 0.82 23.62
N VAL A 220 -10.40 0.67 24.91
CA VAL A 220 -10.86 -0.60 25.49
C VAL A 220 -12.35 -0.74 25.18
N THR A 221 -12.70 -1.75 24.40
CA THR A 221 -14.10 -2.15 24.17
C THR A 221 -14.47 -3.31 25.08
N THR A 222 -15.71 -3.30 25.58
CA THR A 222 -16.33 -4.45 26.28
C THR A 222 -17.25 -5.24 25.35
N GLU A 223 -17.23 -4.96 24.04
CA GLU A 223 -18.03 -5.65 23.03
C GLU A 223 -17.63 -7.13 22.96
N THR A 224 -18.63 -8.00 22.93
CA THR A 224 -18.45 -9.42 22.66
C THR A 224 -18.94 -9.76 21.26
N VAL A 225 -18.29 -10.72 20.62
CA VAL A 225 -18.60 -11.15 19.26
C VAL A 225 -18.79 -12.66 19.17
N SER A 226 -19.77 -13.03 18.35
CA SER A 226 -20.09 -14.42 18.00
C SER A 226 -19.97 -14.54 16.48
N VAL A 227 -18.91 -15.18 16.01
CA VAL A 227 -18.57 -15.27 14.58
C VAL A 227 -18.14 -16.68 14.19
N ASN A 228 -18.55 -17.10 13.00
CA ASN A 228 -18.15 -18.36 12.38
C ASN A 228 -17.80 -18.10 10.91
N ILE A 229 -16.51 -17.92 10.67
CA ILE A 229 -15.90 -17.63 9.37
C ILE A 229 -15.12 -18.86 8.94
N LYS A 230 -15.34 -19.31 7.70
CA LYS A 230 -14.65 -20.47 7.12
C LYS A 230 -13.97 -20.06 5.82
N ASP A 231 -12.66 -20.26 5.77
CA ASP A 231 -11.83 -20.11 4.56
C ASP A 231 -12.05 -18.80 3.78
N LEU A 232 -12.13 -17.66 4.50
CA LEU A 232 -12.42 -16.37 3.89
C LEU A 232 -11.14 -15.52 3.77
N PRO A 233 -10.92 -14.75 2.69
CA PRO A 233 -9.81 -13.81 2.61
C PRO A 233 -9.77 -12.90 3.84
N LEU A 234 -8.57 -12.59 4.34
CA LEU A 234 -8.43 -11.85 5.60
C LEU A 234 -9.16 -10.51 5.57
N ASP A 235 -9.09 -9.78 4.46
CA ASP A 235 -9.79 -8.52 4.28
C ASP A 235 -11.30 -8.68 4.47
N GLU A 236 -11.92 -9.63 3.79
CA GLU A 236 -13.35 -9.91 3.97
C GLU A 236 -13.71 -10.47 5.35
N ALA A 237 -12.81 -11.25 5.96
CA ALA A 237 -13.02 -11.84 7.28
C ALA A 237 -13.06 -10.77 8.37
N ILE A 238 -12.12 -9.81 8.36
CA ILE A 238 -12.10 -8.70 9.32
C ILE A 238 -13.40 -7.89 9.25
N LEU A 239 -13.92 -7.61 8.05
CA LEU A 239 -15.19 -6.87 7.89
C LEU A 239 -16.39 -7.60 8.51
N LYS A 240 -16.34 -8.93 8.65
CA LYS A 240 -17.39 -9.72 9.30
C LYS A 240 -17.24 -9.82 10.81
N VAL A 241 -16.08 -9.49 11.37
CA VAL A 241 -15.83 -9.57 12.81
C VAL A 241 -16.55 -8.46 13.55
N SER A 242 -16.40 -7.21 13.12
CA SER A 242 -17.10 -6.07 13.71
C SER A 242 -17.18 -4.90 12.70
N PRO A 243 -18.27 -4.12 12.70
CA PRO A 243 -18.39 -2.93 11.85
C PRO A 243 -17.48 -1.77 12.32
N HIS A 244 -16.82 -1.92 13.46
CA HIS A 244 -16.00 -0.89 14.10
C HIS A 244 -14.49 -1.09 13.86
N LEU A 245 -14.15 -1.70 12.73
CA LEU A 245 -12.77 -1.98 12.36
C LEU A 245 -12.37 -1.18 11.13
N ARG A 246 -11.11 -0.71 11.14
CA ARG A 246 -10.43 -0.22 9.94
C ARG A 246 -9.29 -1.15 9.62
N LEU A 247 -9.26 -1.61 8.38
CA LEU A 247 -8.16 -2.41 7.85
C LEU A 247 -7.32 -1.56 6.91
N TYR A 248 -6.02 -1.48 7.17
CA TYR A 248 -5.06 -0.95 6.23
C TYR A 248 -4.42 -2.10 5.46
N LEU A 249 -4.43 -2.02 4.14
CA LEU A 249 -3.81 -3.01 3.27
C LEU A 249 -2.96 -2.34 2.20
N ARG A 250 -1.96 -3.06 1.69
CA ARG A 250 -1.18 -2.68 0.52
C ARG A 250 -1.54 -3.59 -0.65
N ALA A 251 -1.99 -3.00 -1.74
CA ALA A 251 -2.11 -3.66 -3.03
C ALA A 251 -0.79 -3.49 -3.81
N ASP A 252 -0.13 -4.61 -4.14
CA ASP A 252 0.93 -4.68 -5.13
C ASP A 252 0.29 -5.01 -6.48
N LEU A 253 0.16 -3.98 -7.33
CA LEU A 253 -0.52 -4.12 -8.63
C LEU A 253 0.32 -4.86 -9.67
N TYR A 254 1.63 -5.02 -9.43
CA TYR A 254 2.50 -5.77 -10.33
C TYR A 254 2.35 -7.28 -10.09
N ARG A 255 2.25 -7.69 -8.82
CA ARG A 255 2.09 -9.11 -8.43
C ARG A 255 0.63 -9.52 -8.24
N ASN A 256 -0.30 -8.57 -8.33
CA ASN A 256 -1.70 -8.74 -7.96
C ASN A 256 -1.86 -9.35 -6.55
N GLN A 257 -1.08 -8.83 -5.59
CA GLN A 257 -1.04 -9.31 -4.21
C GLN A 257 -1.58 -8.23 -3.27
N ARG A 258 -2.35 -8.66 -2.27
CA ARG A 258 -2.80 -7.78 -1.17
C ARG A 258 -2.14 -8.22 0.13
N THR A 259 -1.51 -7.27 0.81
CA THR A 259 -0.82 -7.51 2.07
C THR A 259 -1.46 -6.67 3.16
N PRO A 260 -2.06 -7.28 4.19
CA PRO A 260 -2.56 -6.53 5.34
C PRO A 260 -1.42 -5.83 6.08
N LEU A 261 -1.63 -4.59 6.50
CA LEU A 261 -0.63 -3.76 7.17
C LEU A 261 -0.97 -3.52 8.65
N LEU A 262 -2.23 -3.19 8.95
CA LEU A 262 -2.68 -2.79 10.27
C LEU A 262 -4.20 -3.01 10.41
N ILE A 263 -4.63 -3.54 11.54
CA ILE A 263 -6.02 -3.56 11.99
C ILE A 263 -6.16 -2.49 13.07
N VAL A 264 -7.15 -1.63 12.94
CA VAL A 264 -7.45 -0.58 13.93
C VAL A 264 -8.88 -0.75 14.43
N LEU A 265 -9.04 -0.89 15.74
CA LEU A 265 -10.34 -0.80 16.39
C LEU A 265 -10.70 0.68 16.57
N VAL A 266 -11.81 1.11 15.94
CA VAL A 266 -12.34 2.48 16.04
C VAL A 266 -13.58 2.50 16.92
N GLN A 267 -13.82 3.60 17.65
CA GLN A 267 -15.06 3.71 18.41
C GLN A 267 -16.28 3.84 17.48
N PRO A 268 -17.45 3.34 17.89
CA PRO A 268 -18.70 3.76 17.27
C PRO A 268 -18.85 5.27 17.40
N GLU A 269 -19.14 5.97 16.30
CA GLU A 269 -19.40 7.41 16.36
C GLU A 269 -20.58 7.65 17.32
N LYS A 270 -20.34 8.38 18.41
CA LYS A 270 -21.41 8.83 19.31
C LYS A 270 -22.33 9.74 18.49
N LYS A 271 -23.51 9.24 18.12
CA LYS A 271 -24.58 10.07 17.56
C LYS A 271 -24.84 11.22 18.53
N THR A 272 -24.50 12.42 18.11
CA THR A 272 -24.71 13.66 18.88
C THR A 272 -26.08 14.22 18.53
#